data_AF-A0A382WIA7-F1
#
_entry.id   AF-A0A382WIA7-F1
#
_cell.length_a   1.000
_cell.length_b   1.000
_cell.length_c   1.000
_cell.angle_alpha   90.00
_cell.angle_beta   90.00
_cell.angle_gamma   90.00
#
_symmetry.space_group_name_H-M   'P 1'
#
loop_
_entity.id
_entity.type
_entity.pdbx_description
1 polymer ?
#
loop_
_entity_poly.entity_id
_entity_poly.type
_entity_poly.pdbx_seq_one_letter_code
_entity_poly.pdbx_strand_id
1 'polypeptide(L)'
;MRRSNRSWALSLVLATIALIVACGNDDELNNAPTPTSAQPLSVAMPTSTIPASPWKSSQPMVFSWPPEIVTDTNGITTFDIWVNTGGLGISGGEVTLNYSGSGCMVQAFATGTLLGKDPLVGHQTINNNAGHAVLALARIGATQLPTNSDTFASVTMNCLPYATIPIL
;
A
#
# COMPACT_ATOMS: atom_id res chain seq x y z
N MET A 1 -32.86 -2.59 -33.64
CA MET A 1 -31.50 -2.34 -33.08
C MET A 1 -31.60 -2.42 -31.56
N ARG A 2 -30.68 -3.12 -30.86
CA ARG A 2 -30.78 -3.40 -29.42
C ARG A 2 -29.68 -2.65 -28.67
N ARG A 3 -30.05 -1.70 -27.81
CA ARG A 3 -29.09 -0.85 -27.06
C ARG A 3 -28.55 -1.66 -25.87
N SER A 4 -27.25 -1.94 -25.86
CA SER A 4 -26.61 -2.70 -24.78
C SER A 4 -26.04 -1.75 -23.73
N ASN A 5 -26.63 -1.76 -22.52
CA ASN A 5 -26.06 -1.04 -21.38
C ASN A 5 -24.85 -1.83 -20.87
N ARG A 6 -23.64 -1.33 -21.14
CA ARG A 6 -22.42 -1.81 -20.47
C ARG A 6 -22.33 -1.16 -19.07
N SER A 7 -22.69 -1.93 -18.06
CA SER A 7 -22.35 -1.61 -16.66
C SER A 7 -20.83 -1.58 -16.51
N TRP A 8 -20.29 -0.51 -15.93
CA TRP A 8 -18.88 -0.44 -15.57
C TRP A 8 -18.69 -1.18 -14.25
N ALA A 9 -18.08 -2.36 -14.28
CA ALA A 9 -17.67 -3.05 -13.06
C ALA A 9 -16.40 -2.37 -12.51
N LEU A 10 -16.43 -1.94 -11.26
CA LEU A 10 -15.22 -1.48 -10.57
C LEU A 10 -14.30 -2.69 -10.40
N SER A 11 -13.08 -2.59 -10.94
CA SER A 11 -12.05 -3.60 -10.72
C SER A 11 -11.41 -3.36 -9.35
N LEU A 12 -11.49 -4.35 -8.48
CA LEU A 12 -11.06 -4.28 -7.09
C LEU A 12 -9.67 -4.93 -6.97
N VAL A 13 -8.63 -4.14 -6.68
CA VAL A 13 -7.33 -4.68 -6.28
C VAL A 13 -7.45 -5.17 -4.85
N LEU A 14 -7.04 -6.42 -4.59
CA LEU A 14 -7.12 -7.03 -3.27
C LEU A 14 -5.73 -7.48 -2.81
N ALA A 15 -5.11 -6.71 -1.90
CA ALA A 15 -3.84 -7.06 -1.28
C ALA A 15 -4.10 -7.85 0.02
N THR A 16 -4.02 -9.18 -0.04
CA THR A 16 -4.16 -10.04 1.15
C THR A 16 -2.80 -10.21 1.84
N ILE A 17 -2.67 -9.65 3.05
CA ILE A 17 -1.42 -9.66 3.84
C ILE A 17 -1.67 -10.41 5.15
N ALA A 18 -0.86 -11.44 5.42
CA ALA A 18 -0.96 -12.24 6.64
C ALA A 18 0.15 -11.88 7.63
N LEU A 19 -0.21 -11.21 8.74
CA LEU A 19 0.68 -10.92 9.86
C LEU A 19 0.35 -11.83 11.04
N ILE A 20 1.38 -12.47 11.61
CA ILE A 20 1.26 -13.23 12.86
C ILE A 20 1.54 -12.25 14.01
N VAL A 21 0.49 -11.88 14.75
CA VAL A 21 0.54 -10.89 15.84
C VAL A 21 0.17 -11.56 17.17
N ALA A 22 0.85 -11.17 18.26
CA ALA A 22 0.44 -11.49 19.62
C ALA A 22 -0.26 -10.27 20.23
N CYS A 23 -1.50 -10.45 20.71
CA CYS A 23 -2.40 -9.34 21.05
C CYS A 23 -2.37 -8.95 22.53
N GLY A 24 -2.72 -7.69 22.82
CA GLY A 24 -2.97 -7.14 24.16
C GLY A 24 -3.59 -5.74 24.07
N ASN A 25 -4.46 -5.40 25.01
CA ASN A 25 -5.32 -4.19 25.02
C ASN A 25 -5.29 -3.50 26.42
N ASP A 26 -6.08 -2.48 26.80
CA ASP A 26 -7.10 -1.60 26.16
C ASP A 26 -6.65 -0.11 26.38
N ASP A 27 -7.39 1.01 26.27
CA ASP A 27 -8.82 1.37 26.08
C ASP A 27 -8.91 2.80 25.46
N GLU A 28 -10.10 3.31 25.12
CA GLU A 28 -10.35 4.65 24.54
C GLU A 28 -10.64 5.75 25.59
N LEU A 29 -10.46 7.03 25.25
CA LEU A 29 -10.67 8.17 26.16
C LEU A 29 -11.64 9.22 25.57
N ASN A 30 -12.83 9.32 26.16
CA ASN A 30 -13.97 10.12 25.72
C ASN A 30 -13.95 11.57 26.27
N ASN A 31 -14.33 12.58 25.46
CA ASN A 31 -15.08 13.79 25.88
C ASN A 31 -15.47 14.70 24.69
N ALA A 32 -16.59 15.44 24.81
CA ALA A 32 -17.04 16.47 23.86
C ALA A 32 -17.81 17.60 24.57
N PRO A 33 -17.80 18.85 24.03
CA PRO A 33 -19.07 19.59 23.97
C PRO A 33 -19.22 20.60 22.78
N THR A 34 -20.31 20.42 22.01
CA THR A 34 -21.23 21.44 21.41
C THR A 34 -20.71 22.61 20.50
N PRO A 35 -21.59 23.23 19.67
CA PRO A 35 -21.18 23.95 18.45
C PRO A 35 -21.17 25.49 18.54
N THR A 36 -20.69 26.18 17.50
CA THR A 36 -20.86 27.65 17.31
C THR A 36 -20.90 28.06 15.84
N SER A 37 -21.93 28.86 15.50
CA SER A 37 -22.11 29.79 14.37
C SER A 37 -21.62 29.44 12.95
N ALA A 38 -22.55 29.43 11.98
CA ALA A 38 -22.23 29.30 10.56
C ALA A 38 -21.69 30.61 9.96
N GLN A 39 -20.47 30.58 9.45
CA GLN A 39 -19.90 31.61 8.58
C GLN A 39 -20.03 31.21 7.10
N PRO A 40 -20.09 32.16 6.15
CA PRO A 40 -20.28 31.83 4.73
C PRO A 40 -19.09 31.01 4.19
N LEU A 41 -19.40 29.84 3.64
CA LEU A 41 -18.42 28.86 3.15
C LEU A 41 -17.73 29.29 1.85
N SER A 42 -16.80 30.24 1.96
CA SER A 42 -15.74 30.43 0.97
C SER A 42 -14.52 29.56 1.32
N VAL A 43 -14.78 28.29 1.64
CA VAL A 43 -13.71 27.30 1.87
C VAL A 43 -13.10 26.96 0.52
N ALA A 44 -11.92 27.52 0.25
CA ALA A 44 -11.04 26.96 -0.77
C ALA A 44 -10.87 25.48 -0.42
N MET A 45 -11.23 24.58 -1.35
CA MET A 45 -11.10 23.14 -1.14
C MET A 45 -9.67 22.87 -0.68
N PRO A 46 -9.45 22.19 0.47
CA PRO A 46 -8.11 21.94 0.95
C PRO A 46 -7.40 21.09 -0.11
N THR A 47 -6.45 21.67 -0.82
CA THR A 47 -5.57 20.95 -1.72
C THR A 47 -4.95 19.84 -0.91
N SER A 48 -5.31 18.59 -1.19
CA SER A 48 -4.87 17.44 -0.40
C SER A 48 -3.37 17.27 -0.60
N THR A 49 -2.57 17.92 0.25
CA THR A 49 -1.13 17.80 0.25
C THR A 49 -0.79 16.41 0.73
N ILE A 50 -0.62 15.49 -0.22
CA ILE A 50 -0.06 14.16 0.03
C ILE A 50 1.19 14.37 0.89
N PRO A 51 1.28 13.74 2.09
CA PRO A 51 2.40 13.99 3.00
C PRO A 51 3.74 13.67 2.33
N ALA A 52 4.81 14.35 2.73
CA ALA A 52 6.13 14.11 2.17
C ALA A 52 6.75 12.77 2.62
N SER A 53 6.16 12.09 3.60
CA SER A 53 6.63 10.79 4.12
C SER A 53 5.47 9.94 4.66
N PRO A 54 5.62 8.59 4.69
CA PRO A 54 4.62 7.68 5.22
C PRO A 54 4.18 8.01 6.65
N TRP A 55 2.90 7.77 6.94
CA TRP A 55 2.37 7.90 8.30
C TRP A 55 3.04 6.88 9.23
N LYS A 56 3.38 7.31 10.45
CA LYS A 56 3.86 6.42 11.52
C LYS A 56 2.69 5.97 12.39
N SER A 57 2.69 4.70 12.78
CA SER A 57 1.70 4.11 13.70
C SER A 57 2.39 3.36 14.82
N SER A 58 1.78 3.37 16.01
CA SER A 58 2.14 2.51 17.14
C SER A 58 1.60 1.08 16.99
N GLN A 59 0.67 0.86 16.06
CA GLN A 59 0.15 -0.47 15.71
C GLN A 59 0.89 -1.03 14.47
N PRO A 60 1.02 -2.36 14.33
CA PRO A 60 1.53 -2.96 13.12
C PRO A 60 0.54 -2.75 11.96
N MET A 61 1.01 -2.13 10.87
CA MET A 61 0.19 -1.79 9.70
C MET A 61 1.03 -1.92 8.43
N VAL A 62 0.39 -2.31 7.32
CA VAL A 62 1.02 -2.34 5.99
C VAL A 62 0.11 -1.62 5.00
N PHE A 63 0.67 -0.77 4.14
CA PHE A 63 -0.07 0.04 3.16
C PHE A 63 0.82 0.44 1.98
N SER A 64 0.21 0.84 0.87
CA SER A 64 0.93 1.40 -0.28
C SER A 64 1.28 2.88 -0.07
N TRP A 65 2.46 3.30 -0.50
CA TRP A 65 2.93 4.68 -0.44
C TRP A 65 3.48 5.18 -1.78
N PRO A 66 3.07 6.35 -2.32
CA PRO A 66 2.04 7.28 -1.81
C PRO A 66 0.65 6.63 -1.68
N PRO A 67 -0.30 7.24 -0.93
CA PRO A 67 -1.62 6.67 -0.69
C PRO A 67 -2.57 6.88 -1.87
N GLU A 68 -2.28 7.85 -2.74
CA GLU A 68 -2.84 7.94 -4.09
C GLU A 68 -1.71 7.68 -5.07
N ILE A 69 -1.88 6.70 -5.95
CA ILE A 69 -0.85 6.25 -6.90
C ILE A 69 -1.33 6.57 -8.30
N VAL A 70 -0.62 7.46 -8.97
CA VAL A 70 -0.93 7.95 -10.32
C VAL A 70 0.26 7.64 -11.23
N THR A 71 -0.02 7.27 -12.47
CA THR A 71 1.01 7.06 -13.50
C THR A 71 1.40 8.35 -14.21
N ASP A 72 2.66 8.42 -14.63
CA ASP A 72 3.21 9.52 -15.41
C ASP A 72 2.62 9.63 -16.84
N THR A 73 3.22 10.49 -17.66
CA THR A 73 2.86 10.71 -19.06
C THR A 73 3.07 9.48 -19.96
N ASN A 74 3.82 8.48 -19.49
CA ASN A 74 4.20 7.27 -20.20
C ASN A 74 3.40 6.04 -19.73
N GLY A 75 2.58 6.19 -18.68
CA GLY A 75 1.84 5.08 -18.05
C GLY A 75 2.63 4.40 -16.92
N ILE A 76 3.80 4.88 -16.54
CA ILE A 76 4.65 4.28 -15.52
C ILE A 76 4.35 4.87 -14.14
N THR A 77 4.35 4.04 -13.10
CA THR A 77 4.39 4.49 -11.71
C THR A 77 5.22 3.55 -10.85
N THR A 78 5.75 4.06 -9.73
CA THR A 78 6.41 3.26 -8.70
C THR A 78 5.85 3.66 -7.34
N PHE A 79 5.53 2.66 -6.51
CA PHE A 79 5.06 2.85 -5.15
C PHE A 79 5.69 1.83 -4.21
N ASP A 80 5.79 2.18 -2.94
CA ASP A 80 6.34 1.36 -1.88
C ASP A 80 5.24 0.60 -1.14
N ILE A 81 5.53 -0.63 -0.71
CA ILE A 81 4.78 -1.31 0.35
C ILE A 81 5.46 -0.93 1.67
N TRP A 82 4.88 0.02 2.39
CA TRP A 82 5.40 0.50 3.66
C TRP A 82 4.88 -0.36 4.82
N VAL A 83 5.76 -0.67 5.78
CA VAL A 83 5.40 -1.39 7.01
C VAL A 83 5.65 -0.50 8.22
N ASN A 84 4.58 -0.17 8.94
CA ASN A 84 4.70 0.20 10.35
C ASN A 84 4.80 -1.08 11.18
N THR A 85 5.85 -1.20 11.99
CA THR A 85 6.10 -2.43 12.76
C THR A 85 5.35 -2.49 14.08
N GLY A 86 4.82 -1.36 14.58
CA GLY A 86 4.21 -1.28 15.91
C GLY A 86 5.15 -1.68 17.06
N GLY A 87 6.47 -1.58 16.85
CA GLY A 87 7.48 -2.07 17.80
C GLY A 87 7.80 -3.57 17.70
N LEU A 88 7.14 -4.32 16.81
CA LEU A 88 7.41 -5.74 16.59
C LEU A 88 8.75 -5.97 15.85
N GLY A 89 9.25 -7.21 15.93
CA GLY A 89 10.43 -7.66 15.20
C GLY A 89 10.02 -8.36 13.91
N ILE A 90 10.38 -7.79 12.75
CA ILE A 90 10.00 -8.34 11.44
C ILE A 90 11.17 -9.12 10.85
N SER A 91 10.97 -10.43 10.71
CA SER A 91 11.94 -11.40 10.16
C SER A 91 11.76 -11.64 8.66
N GLY A 92 10.61 -11.30 8.10
CA GLY A 92 10.23 -11.56 6.71
C GLY A 92 8.74 -11.30 6.48
N GLY A 93 8.29 -11.56 5.25
CA GLY A 93 6.89 -11.43 4.86
C GLY A 93 6.68 -11.76 3.38
N GLU A 94 5.43 -11.75 2.95
CA GLU A 94 5.05 -11.91 1.54
C GLU A 94 4.02 -10.83 1.17
N VAL A 95 4.16 -10.29 -0.05
CA VAL A 95 3.17 -9.41 -0.69
C VAL A 95 2.66 -10.09 -1.94
N THR A 96 1.35 -10.24 -2.04
CA THR A 96 0.64 -10.68 -3.25
C THR A 96 -0.18 -9.52 -3.82
N LEU A 97 0.03 -9.21 -5.10
CA LEU A 97 -0.69 -8.18 -5.85
C LEU A 97 -1.68 -8.83 -6.83
N ASN A 98 -2.97 -8.58 -6.63
CA ASN A 98 -4.05 -8.99 -7.52
C ASN A 98 -4.52 -7.79 -8.35
N TYR A 99 -4.06 -7.69 -9.60
CA TYR A 99 -4.30 -6.56 -10.51
C TYR A 99 -4.99 -6.98 -11.82
N SER A 100 -5.57 -8.19 -11.87
CA SER A 100 -6.35 -8.67 -13.02
C SER A 100 -7.51 -7.72 -13.35
N GLY A 101 -7.67 -7.37 -14.63
CA GLY A 101 -8.70 -6.43 -15.09
C GLY A 101 -8.40 -4.94 -14.85
N SER A 102 -7.35 -4.57 -14.11
CA SER A 102 -6.99 -3.16 -13.82
C SER A 102 -6.60 -2.31 -15.03
N GLY A 103 -6.17 -2.95 -16.12
CA GLY A 103 -5.49 -2.28 -17.24
C GLY A 103 -4.01 -1.98 -16.99
N CYS A 104 -3.48 -2.39 -15.83
CA CYS A 104 -2.06 -2.30 -15.48
C CYS A 104 -1.34 -3.64 -15.61
N MET A 105 -0.01 -3.58 -15.69
CA MET A 105 0.93 -4.68 -15.61
C MET A 105 2.01 -4.35 -14.58
N VAL A 106 2.47 -5.33 -13.79
CA VAL A 106 3.67 -5.17 -12.97
C VAL A 106 4.89 -5.35 -13.87
N GLN A 107 5.84 -4.42 -13.81
CA GLN A 107 7.14 -4.53 -14.49
C GLN A 107 8.20 -5.15 -13.59
N ALA A 108 8.28 -4.70 -12.33
CA ALA A 108 9.34 -5.10 -11.41
C ALA A 108 8.91 -5.02 -9.94
N PHE A 109 9.60 -5.79 -9.12
CA PHE A 109 9.73 -5.57 -7.68
C PHE A 109 11.19 -5.19 -7.36
N ALA A 110 11.38 -4.32 -6.39
CA ALA A 110 12.68 -4.07 -5.74
C ALA A 110 12.55 -4.33 -4.22
N THR A 111 13.62 -4.82 -3.60
CA THR A 111 13.65 -5.07 -2.15
C THR A 111 13.81 -3.78 -1.36
N GLY A 112 12.95 -3.53 -0.37
CA GLY A 112 13.07 -2.41 0.55
C GLY A 112 13.98 -2.72 1.74
N THR A 113 14.29 -1.69 2.53
CA THR A 113 15.29 -1.72 3.61
C THR A 113 14.80 -2.30 4.94
N LEU A 114 13.50 -2.54 5.11
CA LEU A 114 12.89 -3.10 6.34
C LEU A 114 13.60 -4.36 6.86
N LEU A 115 13.96 -5.26 5.93
CA LEU A 115 14.57 -6.56 6.23
C LEU A 115 16.10 -6.53 6.24
N GLY A 116 16.70 -5.34 6.18
CA GLY A 116 18.14 -5.13 6.03
C GLY A 116 18.52 -4.80 4.59
N LYS A 117 19.83 -4.65 4.37
CA LYS A 117 20.39 -4.18 3.09
C LYS A 117 20.14 -5.15 1.92
N ASP A 118 20.36 -6.45 2.16
CA ASP A 118 20.37 -7.48 1.12
C ASP A 118 19.54 -8.70 1.61
N PRO A 119 18.19 -8.63 1.59
CA PRO A 119 17.33 -9.71 2.11
C PRO A 119 17.29 -10.92 1.16
N LEU A 120 16.95 -12.10 1.71
CA LEU A 120 16.70 -13.31 0.93
C LEU A 120 15.37 -13.19 0.19
N VAL A 121 15.39 -13.41 -1.14
CA VAL A 121 14.18 -13.60 -1.93
C VAL A 121 13.79 -15.07 -1.85
N GLY A 122 12.73 -15.38 -1.09
CA GLY A 122 12.18 -16.73 -0.97
C GLY A 122 11.27 -17.11 -2.15
N HIS A 123 10.59 -16.12 -2.72
CA HIS A 123 9.76 -16.27 -3.92
C HIS A 123 9.65 -14.93 -4.66
N GLN A 124 9.69 -14.95 -6.00
CA GLN A 124 9.40 -13.79 -6.84
C GLN A 124 8.79 -14.24 -8.17
N THR A 125 7.53 -13.88 -8.41
CA THR A 125 6.81 -14.20 -9.66
C THR A 125 5.99 -13.00 -10.12
N ILE A 126 6.04 -12.71 -11.42
CA ILE A 126 5.14 -11.75 -12.08
C ILE A 126 4.42 -12.49 -13.22
N ASN A 127 3.10 -12.58 -13.15
CA ASN A 127 2.24 -13.18 -14.17
C ASN A 127 1.18 -12.18 -14.63
N ASN A 128 1.57 -11.30 -15.55
CA ASN A 128 0.70 -10.29 -16.15
C ASN A 128 -0.48 -10.89 -16.93
N ASN A 129 -0.41 -12.15 -17.38
CA ASN A 129 -1.52 -12.84 -18.05
C ASN A 129 -2.63 -13.26 -17.08
N ALA A 130 -2.27 -13.60 -15.83
CA ALA A 130 -3.23 -13.83 -14.75
C ALA A 130 -3.65 -12.53 -14.05
N GLY A 131 -2.81 -11.49 -14.12
CA GLY A 131 -2.95 -10.28 -13.30
C GLY A 131 -2.53 -10.51 -11.85
N HIS A 132 -1.48 -11.30 -11.64
CA HIS A 132 -1.02 -11.77 -10.34
C HIS A 132 0.49 -11.63 -10.21
N ALA A 133 0.99 -11.10 -9.08
CA ALA A 133 2.42 -11.04 -8.78
C ALA A 133 2.67 -11.25 -7.29
N VAL A 134 3.78 -11.92 -6.94
CA VAL A 134 4.11 -12.29 -5.56
C VAL A 134 5.59 -12.01 -5.30
N LEU A 135 5.89 -11.47 -4.12
CA LEU A 135 7.24 -11.30 -3.60
C LEU A 135 7.30 -11.73 -2.12
N ALA A 136 8.06 -12.77 -1.82
CA ALA A 136 8.34 -13.22 -0.46
C ALA A 136 9.81 -12.94 -0.09
N LEU A 137 10.02 -12.20 1.00
CA LEU A 137 11.34 -11.75 1.47
C LEU A 137 11.61 -12.18 2.91
N ALA A 138 12.86 -12.47 3.24
CA ALA A 138 13.31 -12.75 4.60
C ALA A 138 14.63 -12.03 4.95
N ARG A 139 14.78 -11.66 6.22
CA ARG A 139 16.00 -11.06 6.79
C ARG A 139 17.14 -12.09 6.81
N ILE A 140 18.36 -11.66 6.49
CA ILE A 140 19.57 -12.42 6.80
C ILE A 140 19.99 -12.14 8.24
N GLY A 141 20.21 -13.20 9.02
CA GLY A 141 20.65 -13.11 10.42
C GLY A 141 19.52 -12.91 11.42
N ALA A 142 19.86 -12.47 12.64
CA ALA A 142 18.91 -12.32 13.73
C ALA A 142 18.01 -11.08 13.56
N THR A 143 16.73 -11.23 13.89
CA THR A 143 15.77 -10.11 13.92
C THR A 143 15.97 -9.29 15.18
N GLN A 144 16.19 -7.98 15.00
CA GLN A 144 16.29 -7.02 16.10
C GLN A 144 14.89 -6.50 16.48
N LEU A 145 14.71 -6.24 17.78
CA LEU A 145 13.47 -5.74 18.37
C LEU A 145 13.72 -4.35 18.99
N PRO A 146 12.92 -3.31 18.64
CA PRO A 146 11.97 -3.29 17.54
C PRO A 146 12.68 -3.35 16.19
N THR A 147 11.99 -3.83 15.15
CA THR A 147 12.38 -3.49 13.77
C THR A 147 11.83 -2.09 13.46
N ASN A 148 12.61 -1.24 12.79
CA ASN A 148 12.15 0.11 12.40
C ASN A 148 11.01 0.02 11.36
N SER A 149 10.05 0.95 11.39
CA SER A 149 9.10 1.12 10.29
C SER A 149 9.81 1.58 9.03
N ASP A 150 9.63 0.88 7.92
CA ASP A 150 10.35 1.11 6.65
C ASP A 150 9.65 0.43 5.46
N THR A 151 10.13 0.67 4.23
CA THR A 151 9.67 0.00 3.01
C THR A 151 10.06 -1.48 3.02
N PHE A 152 9.09 -2.37 2.81
CA PHE A 152 9.31 -3.81 2.59
C PHE A 152 9.77 -4.10 1.16
N ALA A 153 9.10 -3.50 0.17
CA ALA A 153 9.42 -3.62 -1.25
C ALA A 153 8.84 -2.45 -2.03
N SER A 154 9.49 -2.07 -3.15
CA SER A 154 8.95 -1.14 -4.13
C SER A 154 8.39 -1.91 -5.32
N VAL A 155 7.29 -1.42 -5.89
CA VAL A 155 6.57 -2.01 -7.03
C VAL A 155 6.57 -1.02 -8.17
N THR A 156 7.04 -1.42 -9.35
CA THR A 156 6.92 -0.61 -10.58
C THR A 156 5.84 -1.20 -11.48
N MET A 157 4.86 -0.39 -11.87
CA MET A 157 3.75 -0.77 -12.73
C MET A 157 3.70 0.08 -14.01
N ASN A 158 3.07 -0.48 -15.05
CA ASN A 158 2.77 0.18 -16.31
C ASN A 158 1.26 0.05 -16.62
N CYS A 159 0.57 1.15 -16.85
CA CYS A 159 -0.86 1.23 -17.13
C CYS A 159 -1.13 2.17 -18.32
N LEU A 160 -2.36 2.69 -18.44
CA LEU A 160 -2.62 3.86 -19.28
C LEU A 160 -2.03 5.13 -18.62
N PRO A 161 -1.52 6.11 -19.39
CA PRO A 161 -1.05 7.39 -18.87
C PRO A 161 -2.10 8.12 -18.01
N TYR A 162 -1.65 8.77 -16.94
CA TYR A 162 -2.50 9.43 -15.94
C TYR A 162 -3.59 8.56 -15.28
N ALA A 163 -3.43 7.22 -15.27
CA ALA A 163 -4.32 6.35 -14.50
C ALA A 163 -4.02 6.46 -13.00
N THR A 164 -5.05 6.71 -12.20
CA THR A 164 -5.03 6.47 -10.75
C THR A 164 -5.26 4.99 -10.49
N ILE A 165 -4.35 4.34 -9.77
CA ILE A 165 -4.45 2.93 -9.38
C ILE A 165 -5.20 2.84 -8.04
N PRO A 166 -6.40 2.22 -7.98
CA PRO A 166 -7.06 1.97 -6.71
C PRO A 166 -6.32 0.82 -5.99
N ILE A 167 -5.76 1.11 -4.82
CA ILE A 167 -5.18 0.12 -3.91
C ILE A 167 -5.93 0.19 -2.58
N LEU A 168 -6.14 -0.97 -1.96
CA LEU A 168 -6.83 -1.18 -0.69
C LEU A 168 -5.91 -1.97 0.26
#